data_AF-A0ABD2QWX9-F1
#
_entry.id   AF-A0ABD2QWX9-F1
#
_cell.length_a   1.000
_cell.length_b   1.000
_cell.length_c   1.000
_cell.angle_alpha   90.00
_cell.angle_beta   90.00
_cell.angle_gamma   90.00
#
_symmetry.space_group_name_H-M   'P 1'
#
loop_
_entity.id
_entity.type
_entity.pdbx_description
1 polymer ?
#
loop_
_entity_poly.entity_id
_entity_poly.type
_entity_poly.pdbx_seq_one_letter_code
_entity_poly.pdbx_strand_id
1 'polypeptide(L)'
;MHIRKPAKPTLFRKFKLLFISMASFFTLTIFSLILFFSISSAARHHSPDSSTSPSISLQIRGACKASRDPPTCESVLTDSGNLPSDLTTSLIIQSAVKVSSKNNDKAKEMVQAIIDASTGNNQNRTDAGKVCMEVLGYAEYRVGLTGQAVMNGGYKSARAWMSSVMVYQYDCWSALKYVNGTSQVSKTMSFINSLIGYSSNALGMMVNFDLYGGDTGSWTVPKTERDGFWEGSGSGGSGQVKGGVPTGLKPDVTVCKEGGCDYKMVQEAVNAAPENEQTRKFVIWIKSGLYEEKVRVGLEKKNVVFLGDGIGKTVITGSLSVGLVGVTTYETATVGVGGDGFMASGITFQNTAGPGSPSCSIPIRQ
;
A
#
# COMPACT_ATOMS: atom_id res chain seq x y z
N MET A 1 -26.42 -14.62 88.79
CA MET A 1 -26.74 -15.83 87.98
C MET A 1 -28.01 -15.55 87.18
N HIS A 2 -27.90 -15.25 85.89
CA HIS A 2 -28.94 -15.53 84.90
C HIS A 2 -28.31 -15.48 83.51
N ILE A 3 -27.94 -16.67 83.03
CA ILE A 3 -27.40 -16.91 81.70
C ILE A 3 -28.55 -16.70 80.70
N ARG A 4 -28.51 -15.64 79.89
CA ARG A 4 -29.41 -15.49 78.74
C ARG A 4 -28.87 -16.37 77.60
N LYS A 5 -29.60 -17.43 77.27
CA LYS A 5 -29.39 -18.24 76.05
C LYS A 5 -29.57 -17.36 74.80
N PRO A 6 -28.77 -17.54 73.73
CA PRO A 6 -29.00 -16.85 72.47
C PRO A 6 -30.31 -17.30 71.83
N ALA A 7 -31.17 -16.34 71.51
CA ALA A 7 -32.45 -16.58 70.84
C ALA A 7 -32.21 -17.07 69.39
N LYS A 8 -32.81 -18.22 69.03
CA LYS A 8 -32.83 -18.68 67.64
C LYS A 8 -33.59 -17.65 66.78
N PRO A 9 -33.06 -17.24 65.61
CA PRO A 9 -33.79 -16.33 64.73
C PRO A 9 -35.09 -16.99 64.29
N THR A 10 -36.20 -16.31 64.54
CA THR A 10 -37.54 -16.75 64.14
C THR A 10 -37.63 -16.85 62.62
N LEU A 11 -38.33 -17.88 62.13
CA LEU A 11 -38.53 -18.17 60.70
C LEU A 11 -38.94 -16.91 59.91
N PHE A 12 -39.76 -16.07 60.54
CA PHE A 12 -40.26 -14.80 60.00
C PHE A 12 -39.15 -13.79 59.67
N ARG A 13 -38.07 -13.72 60.46
CA ARG A 13 -36.95 -12.80 60.24
C ARG A 13 -36.06 -13.24 59.07
N LYS A 14 -35.93 -14.57 58.86
CA LYS A 14 -35.25 -15.13 57.68
C LYS A 14 -36.04 -14.86 56.39
N PHE A 15 -37.36 -15.03 56.41
CA PHE A 15 -38.22 -14.71 55.27
C PHE A 15 -38.21 -13.21 54.92
N LYS A 16 -38.17 -12.32 55.92
CA LYS A 16 -38.09 -10.87 55.68
C LYS A 16 -36.76 -10.46 55.01
N LEU A 17 -35.64 -11.04 55.44
CA LEU A 17 -34.32 -10.81 54.83
C LEU A 17 -34.24 -11.38 53.40
N LEU A 18 -34.83 -12.56 53.16
CA LEU A 18 -34.95 -13.14 51.82
C LEU A 18 -35.81 -12.29 50.89
N PHE A 19 -36.96 -11.78 51.37
CA PHE A 19 -37.82 -10.90 50.58
C PHE A 19 -37.15 -9.56 50.23
N ILE A 20 -36.42 -8.96 51.17
CA ILE A 20 -35.68 -7.71 50.91
C ILE A 20 -34.55 -7.96 49.90
N SER A 21 -33.84 -9.10 50.01
CA SER A 21 -32.80 -9.47 49.05
C SER A 21 -33.37 -9.71 47.64
N MET A 22 -34.48 -10.45 47.52
CA MET A 22 -35.13 -10.70 46.23
C MET A 22 -35.69 -9.42 45.59
N ALA A 23 -36.24 -8.50 46.40
CA ALA A 23 -36.71 -7.21 45.92
C ALA A 23 -35.55 -6.33 45.40
N SER A 24 -34.38 -6.35 46.06
CA SER A 24 -33.19 -5.64 45.57
C SER A 24 -32.63 -6.21 44.27
N PHE A 25 -32.67 -7.54 44.07
CA PHE A 25 -32.28 -8.13 42.78
C PHE A 25 -33.26 -7.79 41.65
N PHE A 26 -34.56 -7.75 41.94
CA PHE A 26 -35.57 -7.37 40.95
C PHE A 26 -35.48 -5.89 40.55
N THR A 27 -35.19 -4.99 41.50
CA THR A 27 -35.00 -3.57 41.18
C THR A 27 -33.70 -3.31 40.42
N LEU A 28 -32.60 -4.00 40.75
CA LEU A 28 -31.34 -3.90 40.01
C LEU A 28 -31.43 -4.45 38.58
N THR A 29 -32.17 -5.55 38.36
CA THR A 29 -32.38 -6.12 37.03
C THR A 29 -33.29 -5.22 36.17
N ILE A 30 -34.35 -4.65 36.73
CA ILE A 30 -35.19 -3.67 36.02
C ILE A 30 -34.40 -2.40 35.69
N PHE A 31 -33.56 -1.90 36.61
CA PHE A 31 -32.73 -0.72 36.36
C PHE A 31 -31.66 -1.00 35.30
N SER A 32 -31.08 -2.20 35.28
CA SER A 32 -30.15 -2.65 34.23
C SER A 32 -30.83 -2.79 32.86
N LEU A 33 -32.07 -3.30 32.81
CA LEU A 33 -32.87 -3.37 31.58
C LEU A 33 -33.24 -1.98 31.05
N ILE A 34 -33.59 -1.03 31.91
CA ILE A 34 -33.87 0.36 31.51
C ILE A 34 -32.61 1.06 30.99
N LEU A 35 -31.45 0.82 31.60
CA LEU A 35 -30.15 1.30 31.09
C LEU A 35 -29.79 0.66 29.74
N PHE A 36 -30.04 -0.64 29.56
CA PHE A 36 -29.84 -1.33 28.28
C PHE A 36 -30.74 -0.79 27.17
N PHE A 37 -32.02 -0.55 27.44
CA PHE A 37 -32.94 0.07 26.47
C PHE A 37 -32.62 1.55 26.23
N SER A 38 -32.17 2.30 27.25
CA SER A 38 -31.77 3.70 27.07
C SER A 38 -30.45 3.86 26.30
N ILE A 39 -29.51 2.92 26.44
CA ILE A 39 -28.28 2.87 25.62
C ILE A 39 -28.59 2.38 24.20
N SER A 40 -29.59 1.51 24.02
CA SER A 40 -30.09 1.11 22.69
C SER A 40 -30.79 2.27 21.95
N SER A 41 -31.38 3.23 22.67
CA SER A 41 -31.96 4.45 22.11
C SER A 41 -30.96 5.60 21.91
N ALA A 42 -29.78 5.52 22.54
CA ALA A 42 -28.71 6.52 22.44
C ALA A 42 -27.49 6.05 21.61
N ALA A 43 -27.50 4.80 21.12
CA ALA A 43 -26.86 4.45 19.87
C ALA A 43 -27.66 5.17 18.77
N ARG A 44 -27.24 6.41 18.54
CA ARG A 44 -27.69 7.30 17.47
C ARG A 44 -28.10 6.46 16.26
N HIS A 45 -29.37 6.54 15.91
CA HIS A 45 -29.72 6.65 14.51
C HIS A 45 -28.93 7.82 13.92
N HIS A 46 -27.66 7.57 13.58
CA HIS A 46 -27.18 8.08 12.32
C HIS A 46 -28.06 7.38 11.30
N SER A 47 -29.08 8.07 10.84
CA SER A 47 -29.50 7.88 9.46
C SER A 47 -28.22 7.95 8.64
N PRO A 48 -27.79 6.89 7.94
CA PRO A 48 -27.02 7.14 6.76
C PRO A 48 -28.00 7.83 5.83
N ASP A 49 -27.86 9.14 5.66
CA ASP A 49 -28.21 9.77 4.40
C ASP A 49 -27.30 9.15 3.34
N SER A 50 -27.61 7.91 2.94
CA SER A 50 -27.18 7.33 1.68
C SER A 50 -28.45 6.84 1.00
N SER A 51 -29.16 7.79 0.41
CA SER A 51 -30.20 7.54 -0.60
C SER A 51 -29.56 6.97 -1.87
N THR A 52 -28.82 5.87 -1.73
CA THR A 52 -28.28 5.13 -2.86
C THR A 52 -29.45 4.36 -3.46
N SER A 53 -29.86 4.76 -4.67
CA SER A 53 -30.91 4.07 -5.42
C SER A 53 -30.63 2.55 -5.46
N PRO A 54 -31.67 1.68 -5.37
CA PRO A 54 -31.53 0.24 -5.58
C PRO A 54 -30.82 -0.15 -6.89
N SER A 55 -30.86 0.71 -7.91
CA SER A 55 -30.12 0.51 -9.17
C SER A 55 -28.61 0.67 -8.99
N ILE A 56 -28.18 1.68 -8.22
CA ILE A 56 -26.76 1.97 -7.95
C ILE A 56 -26.15 0.85 -7.11
N SER A 57 -26.88 0.34 -6.11
CA SER A 57 -26.39 -0.75 -5.28
C SER A 57 -26.17 -2.04 -6.08
N LEU A 58 -27.03 -2.33 -7.06
CA LEU A 58 -26.84 -3.47 -7.98
C LEU A 58 -25.60 -3.32 -8.87
N GLN A 59 -25.33 -2.11 -9.37
CA GLN A 59 -24.14 -1.85 -10.19
C GLN A 59 -22.84 -1.95 -9.39
N ILE A 60 -22.82 -1.40 -8.16
CA ILE A 60 -21.69 -1.54 -7.24
C ILE A 60 -21.45 -3.02 -6.91
N ARG A 61 -22.50 -3.77 -6.59
CA ARG A 61 -22.40 -5.22 -6.33
C ARG A 61 -21.84 -5.97 -7.53
N GLY A 62 -22.28 -5.63 -8.74
CA GLY A 62 -21.74 -6.19 -9.98
C GLY A 62 -20.23 -5.97 -10.08
N ALA A 63 -19.78 -4.72 -9.88
CA ALA A 63 -18.36 -4.39 -9.93
C ALA A 63 -17.54 -5.07 -8.82
N CYS A 64 -18.10 -5.16 -7.61
CA CYS A 64 -17.44 -5.78 -6.45
C CYS A 64 -17.28 -7.30 -6.55
N LYS A 65 -17.86 -7.97 -7.55
CA LYS A 65 -17.49 -9.37 -7.88
C LYS A 65 -16.02 -9.55 -8.25
N ALA A 66 -15.36 -8.47 -8.68
CA ALA A 66 -13.92 -8.46 -8.94
C ALA A 66 -13.07 -8.43 -7.66
N SER A 67 -13.69 -8.15 -6.50
CA SER A 67 -13.03 -8.08 -5.20
C SER A 67 -12.87 -9.46 -4.56
N ARG A 68 -11.77 -9.65 -3.82
CA ARG A 68 -11.60 -10.80 -2.91
C ARG A 68 -12.41 -10.66 -1.63
N ASP A 69 -12.89 -9.46 -1.32
CA ASP A 69 -13.79 -9.13 -0.23
C ASP A 69 -14.94 -8.25 -0.77
N PRO A 70 -15.96 -8.86 -1.40
CA PRO A 70 -17.09 -8.11 -1.95
C PRO A 70 -17.86 -7.28 -0.90
N PRO A 71 -18.16 -7.79 0.32
CA PRO A 71 -18.86 -6.98 1.34
C PRO A 71 -18.15 -5.68 1.68
N THR A 72 -16.83 -5.72 1.92
CA THR A 72 -16.05 -4.51 2.22
C THR A 72 -15.99 -3.58 1.01
N CYS A 73 -15.85 -4.14 -0.20
CA CYS A 73 -15.89 -3.37 -1.44
C CYS A 73 -17.21 -2.59 -1.60
N GLU A 74 -18.34 -3.25 -1.38
CA GLU A 74 -19.68 -2.63 -1.48
C GLU A 74 -19.82 -1.50 -0.46
N SER A 75 -19.52 -1.77 0.82
CA SER A 75 -19.64 -0.77 1.90
C SER A 75 -18.83 0.48 1.60
N VAL A 76 -17.55 0.33 1.24
CA VAL A 76 -16.64 1.46 1.05
C VAL A 76 -17.03 2.30 -0.16
N LEU A 77 -17.53 1.67 -1.24
CA LEU A 77 -17.98 2.40 -2.43
C LEU A 77 -19.31 3.11 -2.20
N THR A 78 -20.24 2.50 -1.46
CA THR A 78 -21.50 3.14 -1.06
C THR A 78 -21.25 4.36 -0.17
N ASP A 79 -20.33 4.25 0.79
CA ASP A 79 -20.00 5.33 1.73
C ASP A 79 -19.16 6.45 1.09
N SER A 80 -18.58 6.22 -0.09
CA SER A 80 -17.72 7.19 -0.76
C SER A 80 -18.46 8.43 -1.30
N GLY A 81 -19.80 8.37 -1.39
CA GLY A 81 -20.71 9.48 -1.68
C GLY A 81 -20.61 10.05 -3.11
N ASN A 82 -21.69 10.69 -3.57
CA ASN A 82 -21.78 11.43 -4.84
C ASN A 82 -21.60 10.60 -6.12
N LEU A 83 -22.20 9.41 -6.19
CA LEU A 83 -22.33 8.71 -7.46
C LEU A 83 -23.50 9.31 -8.27
N PRO A 84 -23.32 9.64 -9.56
CA PRO A 84 -24.41 10.11 -10.40
C PRO A 84 -25.47 9.01 -10.58
N SER A 85 -26.70 9.41 -10.90
CA SER A 85 -27.79 8.48 -11.20
C SER A 85 -27.51 7.62 -12.45
N ASP A 86 -26.76 8.16 -13.41
CA ASP A 86 -26.22 7.43 -14.57
C ASP A 86 -24.81 6.90 -14.26
N LEU A 87 -24.76 5.88 -13.41
CA LEU A 87 -23.51 5.29 -12.96
C LEU A 87 -22.98 4.30 -13.99
N THR A 88 -21.82 4.62 -14.56
CA THR A 88 -21.07 3.73 -15.45
C THR A 88 -20.04 2.90 -14.68
N THR A 89 -19.67 1.75 -15.23
CA THR A 89 -18.63 0.91 -14.63
C THR A 89 -17.28 1.63 -14.51
N SER A 90 -16.92 2.47 -15.49
CA SER A 90 -15.73 3.34 -15.42
C SER A 90 -15.78 4.31 -14.24
N LEU A 91 -16.95 4.89 -13.94
CA LEU A 91 -17.13 5.77 -12.77
C LEU A 91 -17.00 5.01 -11.45
N ILE A 92 -17.48 3.76 -11.38
CA ILE A 92 -17.26 2.89 -10.20
C ILE A 92 -15.76 2.65 -9.99
N ILE A 93 -15.02 2.35 -11.07
CA ILE A 93 -13.56 2.18 -11.01
C ILE A 93 -12.88 3.47 -10.53
N GLN A 94 -13.26 4.64 -11.06
CA GLN A 94 -12.72 5.93 -10.61
C GLN A 94 -12.99 6.18 -9.13
N SER A 95 -14.18 5.84 -8.64
CA SER A 95 -14.50 5.93 -7.20
C SER A 95 -13.62 4.99 -6.37
N ALA A 96 -13.37 3.77 -6.83
CA ALA A 96 -12.45 2.84 -6.16
C ALA A 96 -11.00 3.38 -6.11
N VAL A 97 -10.52 3.99 -7.20
CA VAL A 97 -9.21 4.67 -7.23
C VAL A 97 -9.17 5.84 -6.26
N LYS A 98 -10.24 6.65 -6.21
CA LYS A 98 -10.36 7.79 -5.28
C LYS A 98 -10.36 7.34 -3.82
N VAL A 99 -11.04 6.24 -3.50
CA VAL A 99 -10.99 5.60 -2.18
C VAL A 99 -9.55 5.25 -1.82
N SER A 100 -8.81 4.59 -2.73
CA SER A 100 -7.39 4.29 -2.52
C SER A 100 -6.57 5.56 -2.29
N SER A 101 -6.75 6.60 -3.12
CA SER A 101 -6.05 7.88 -2.99
C SER A 101 -6.25 8.51 -1.61
N LYS A 102 -7.51 8.70 -1.20
CA LYS A 102 -7.86 9.33 0.08
C LYS A 102 -7.30 8.54 1.26
N ASN A 103 -7.34 7.21 1.21
CA ASN A 103 -6.79 6.39 2.27
C ASN A 103 -5.26 6.36 2.23
N ASN A 104 -4.61 6.53 1.07
CA ASN A 104 -3.16 6.71 0.98
C ASN A 104 -2.72 8.01 1.66
N ASP A 105 -3.44 9.11 1.44
CA ASP A 105 -3.18 10.39 2.12
C ASP A 105 -3.34 10.24 3.63
N LYS A 106 -4.40 9.54 4.06
CA LYS A 106 -4.60 9.25 5.48
C LYS A 106 -3.48 8.38 6.07
N ALA A 107 -2.97 7.40 5.32
CA ALA A 107 -1.84 6.59 5.75
C ALA A 107 -0.59 7.47 5.95
N LYS A 108 -0.31 8.41 5.03
CA LYS A 108 0.79 9.37 5.18
C LYS A 108 0.65 10.19 6.46
N GLU A 109 -0.53 10.73 6.75
CA GLU A 109 -0.78 11.45 8.02
C GLU A 109 -0.49 10.59 9.26
N MET A 110 -0.96 9.34 9.27
CA MET A 110 -0.75 8.42 10.39
C MET A 110 0.72 8.05 10.57
N VAL A 111 1.48 7.97 9.48
CA VAL A 111 2.92 7.69 9.48
C VAL A 111 3.71 8.92 9.92
N GLN A 112 3.32 10.12 9.49
CA GLN A 112 3.92 11.36 9.99
C GLN A 112 3.80 11.45 11.51
N ALA A 113 2.62 11.14 12.05
CA ALA A 113 2.42 11.11 13.50
C ALA A 113 3.31 10.08 14.21
N ILE A 114 3.71 8.98 13.56
CA ILE A 114 4.68 8.01 14.11
C ILE A 114 6.09 8.62 14.11
N ILE A 115 6.49 9.28 13.02
CA ILE A 115 7.80 9.94 12.88
C ILE A 115 7.94 11.01 13.96
N ASP A 116 6.95 11.89 14.10
CA ASP A 116 6.97 12.99 15.06
C ASP A 116 7.09 12.48 16.51
N ALA A 117 6.31 11.45 16.85
CA ALA A 117 6.35 10.84 18.19
C ALA A 117 7.67 10.08 18.49
N SER A 118 8.41 9.69 17.45
CA SER A 118 9.63 8.88 17.58
C SER A 118 10.91 9.69 17.51
N THR A 119 10.87 10.88 16.92
CA THR A 119 12.04 11.74 16.74
C THR A 119 12.66 12.08 18.08
N GLY A 120 13.98 11.82 18.22
CA GLY A 120 14.72 12.00 19.47
C GLY A 120 14.56 10.89 20.52
N ASN A 121 13.59 9.98 20.35
CA ASN A 121 13.26 8.92 21.31
C ASN A 121 13.55 7.51 20.79
N ASN A 122 13.33 7.27 19.49
CA ASN A 122 13.53 5.96 18.87
C ASN A 122 13.95 6.14 17.39
N GLN A 123 15.25 6.01 17.14
CA GLN A 123 15.83 6.20 15.81
C GLN A 123 15.30 5.18 14.80
N ASN A 124 15.25 3.89 15.17
CA ASN A 124 14.78 2.82 14.30
C ASN A 124 13.33 3.05 13.83
N ARG A 125 12.44 3.53 14.71
CA ARG A 125 11.05 3.84 14.34
C ARG A 125 10.96 5.10 13.48
N THR A 126 11.80 6.09 13.75
CA THR A 126 11.90 7.29 12.92
C THR A 126 12.31 6.93 11.49
N ASP A 127 13.32 6.08 11.33
CA ASP A 127 13.84 5.67 10.02
C ASP A 127 12.84 4.78 9.28
N ALA A 128 12.24 3.79 9.95
CA ALA A 128 11.16 2.99 9.37
C ALA A 128 9.95 3.84 8.93
N GLY A 129 9.61 4.87 9.72
CA GLY A 129 8.58 5.84 9.37
C GLY A 129 8.92 6.64 8.12
N LYS A 130 10.15 7.13 8.01
CA LYS A 130 10.65 7.85 6.82
C LYS A 130 10.61 6.98 5.56
N VAL A 131 11.05 5.73 5.64
CA VAL A 131 10.97 4.77 4.53
C VAL A 131 9.52 4.55 4.12
N CYS A 132 8.62 4.32 5.09
CA CYS A 132 7.20 4.19 4.78
C CYS A 132 6.63 5.46 4.10
N MET A 133 7.00 6.65 4.58
CA MET A 133 6.55 7.91 3.99
C MET A 133 7.03 8.07 2.54
N GLU A 134 8.29 7.72 2.25
CA GLU A 134 8.87 7.73 0.90
C GLU A 134 8.05 6.86 -0.06
N VAL A 135 7.83 5.58 0.28
CA VAL A 135 7.08 4.68 -0.60
C VAL A 135 5.60 5.06 -0.71
N LEU A 136 4.98 5.61 0.34
CA LEU A 136 3.60 6.15 0.23
C LEU A 136 3.53 7.39 -0.68
N GLY A 137 4.61 8.18 -0.80
CA GLY A 137 4.74 9.21 -1.81
C GLY A 137 4.80 8.65 -3.24
N TYR A 138 5.48 7.51 -3.43
CA TYR A 138 5.46 6.81 -4.72
C TYR A 138 4.08 6.24 -5.02
N ALA A 139 3.39 5.69 -4.02
CA ALA A 139 2.02 5.22 -4.15
C ALA A 139 1.08 6.37 -4.58
N GLU A 140 1.16 7.52 -3.92
CA GLU A 140 0.37 8.72 -4.27
C GLU A 140 0.55 9.11 -5.74
N TYR A 141 1.80 9.19 -6.21
CA TYR A 141 2.11 9.48 -7.61
C TYR A 141 1.46 8.46 -8.57
N ARG A 142 1.61 7.16 -8.29
CA ARG A 142 1.05 6.08 -9.12
C ARG A 142 -0.46 6.02 -9.09
N VAL A 143 -1.11 6.31 -7.95
CA VAL A 143 -2.59 6.44 -7.86
C VAL A 143 -3.06 7.59 -8.76
N GLY A 144 -2.35 8.72 -8.77
CA GLY A 144 -2.67 9.85 -9.66
C GLY A 144 -2.63 9.46 -11.14
N LEU A 145 -1.56 8.78 -11.58
CA LEU A 145 -1.46 8.26 -12.96
C LEU A 145 -2.56 7.25 -13.28
N THR A 146 -2.89 6.38 -12.33
CA THR A 146 -3.97 5.40 -12.46
C THR A 146 -5.31 6.08 -12.75
N GLY A 147 -5.66 7.11 -11.97
CA GLY A 147 -6.89 7.87 -12.19
C GLY A 147 -6.95 8.51 -13.58
N GLN A 148 -5.85 9.09 -14.04
CA GLN A 148 -5.75 9.68 -15.37
C GLN A 148 -5.90 8.63 -16.49
N ALA A 149 -5.24 7.48 -16.38
CA ALA A 149 -5.41 6.41 -17.37
C ALA A 149 -6.84 5.88 -17.43
N VAL A 150 -7.50 5.68 -16.28
CA VAL A 150 -8.90 5.22 -16.25
C VAL A 150 -9.80 6.21 -16.99
N MET A 151 -9.62 7.52 -16.78
CA MET A 151 -10.39 8.54 -17.50
C MET A 151 -10.14 8.50 -19.02
N ASN A 152 -8.92 8.19 -19.44
CA ASN A 152 -8.53 8.13 -20.85
C ASN A 152 -8.76 6.75 -21.50
N GLY A 153 -9.35 5.79 -20.78
CA GLY A 153 -9.54 4.41 -21.26
C GLY A 153 -8.26 3.56 -21.32
N GLY A 154 -7.15 4.03 -20.75
CA GLY A 154 -5.85 3.36 -20.71
C GLY A 154 -5.74 2.27 -19.63
N TYR A 155 -6.66 1.30 -19.61
CA TYR A 155 -6.78 0.33 -18.51
C TYR A 155 -5.54 -0.56 -18.31
N LYS A 156 -4.81 -0.91 -19.37
CA LYS A 156 -3.55 -1.67 -19.25
C LYS A 156 -2.49 -0.92 -18.43
N SER A 157 -2.29 0.36 -18.71
CA SER A 157 -1.38 1.20 -17.93
C SER A 157 -1.91 1.44 -16.52
N ALA A 158 -3.22 1.66 -16.37
CA ALA A 158 -3.84 1.78 -15.05
C ALA A 158 -3.62 0.53 -14.19
N ARG A 159 -3.77 -0.68 -14.75
CA ARG A 159 -3.48 -1.96 -14.08
C ARG A 159 -2.04 -2.01 -13.57
N ALA A 160 -1.07 -1.63 -14.41
CA ALA A 160 0.34 -1.62 -14.03
C ALA A 160 0.63 -0.63 -12.88
N TRP A 161 0.15 0.62 -13.00
CA TRP A 161 0.35 1.63 -11.96
C TRP A 161 -0.37 1.28 -10.67
N MET A 162 -1.60 0.78 -10.73
CA MET A 162 -2.35 0.37 -9.53
C MET A 162 -1.73 -0.85 -8.83
N SER A 163 -1.12 -1.75 -9.60
CA SER A 163 -0.32 -2.83 -9.02
C SER A 163 0.89 -2.27 -8.27
N SER A 164 1.58 -1.28 -8.86
CA SER A 164 2.70 -0.57 -8.21
C SER A 164 2.29 0.09 -6.89
N VAL A 165 1.13 0.75 -6.86
CA VAL A 165 0.53 1.34 -5.64
C VAL A 165 0.44 0.33 -4.52
N MET A 166 -0.14 -0.85 -4.80
CA MET A 166 -0.31 -1.89 -3.79
C MET A 166 1.02 -2.34 -3.20
N VAL A 167 2.06 -2.46 -4.02
CA VAL A 167 3.35 -2.90 -3.49
C VAL A 167 4.01 -1.81 -2.65
N TYR A 168 3.91 -0.54 -3.03
CA TYR A 168 4.42 0.55 -2.18
C TYR A 168 3.69 0.65 -0.83
N GLN A 169 2.38 0.43 -0.81
CA GLN A 169 1.61 0.33 0.44
C GLN A 169 2.09 -0.86 1.29
N TYR A 170 2.36 -2.01 0.67
CA TYR A 170 2.93 -3.17 1.36
C TYR A 170 4.35 -2.91 1.87
N ASP A 171 5.20 -2.22 1.11
CA ASP A 171 6.56 -1.86 1.51
C ASP A 171 6.54 -0.98 2.76
N CYS A 172 5.62 -0.01 2.83
CA CYS A 172 5.40 0.78 4.04
C CYS A 172 4.93 -0.11 5.22
N TRP A 173 3.94 -0.97 5.02
CA TRP A 173 3.47 -1.89 6.07
C TRP A 173 4.62 -2.77 6.60
N SER A 174 5.43 -3.30 5.68
CA SER A 174 6.59 -4.14 5.99
C SER A 174 7.68 -3.36 6.73
N ALA A 175 7.87 -2.07 6.43
CA ALA A 175 8.81 -1.22 7.15
C ALA A 175 8.43 -1.08 8.63
N LEU A 176 7.14 -0.82 8.89
CA LEU A 176 6.61 -0.63 10.24
C LEU A 176 6.56 -1.93 11.06
N LYS A 177 6.47 -3.09 10.40
CA LYS A 177 6.38 -4.41 11.04
C LYS A 177 7.47 -4.67 12.08
N TYR A 178 8.70 -4.26 11.80
CA TYR A 178 9.85 -4.51 12.67
C TYR A 178 9.98 -3.51 13.83
N VAL A 179 9.12 -2.48 13.87
CA VAL A 179 9.11 -1.44 14.92
C VAL A 179 7.75 -1.31 15.61
N ASN A 180 6.94 -2.38 15.58
CA ASN A 180 5.57 -2.47 16.09
C ASN A 180 5.45 -2.52 17.63
N GLY A 181 6.28 -1.75 18.34
CA GLY A 181 6.29 -1.70 19.80
C GLY A 181 5.25 -0.75 20.42
N THR A 182 4.41 -0.07 19.63
CA THR A 182 3.40 0.87 20.14
C THR A 182 2.04 0.63 19.52
N SER A 183 0.97 0.95 20.25
CA SER A 183 -0.40 0.87 19.74
C SER A 183 -0.62 1.75 18.51
N GLN A 184 0.11 2.86 18.40
CA GLN A 184 0.03 3.76 17.24
C GLN A 184 0.54 3.05 15.97
N VAL A 185 1.70 2.39 16.04
CA VAL A 185 2.24 1.61 14.91
C VAL A 185 1.29 0.48 14.54
N SER A 186 0.77 -0.27 15.51
CA SER A 186 -0.16 -1.37 15.24
C SER A 186 -1.43 -0.90 14.52
N LYS A 187 -2.00 0.24 14.96
CA LYS A 187 -3.19 0.83 14.32
C LYS A 187 -2.89 1.30 12.89
N THR A 188 -1.75 1.96 12.68
CA THR A 188 -1.32 2.41 11.34
C THR A 188 -1.10 1.22 10.41
N MET A 189 -0.43 0.16 10.87
CA MET A 189 -0.24 -1.06 10.08
C MET A 189 -1.59 -1.72 9.73
N SER A 190 -2.52 -1.81 10.68
CA SER A 190 -3.86 -2.36 10.40
C SER A 190 -4.59 -1.52 9.34
N PHE A 191 -4.49 -0.20 9.41
CA PHE A 191 -5.09 0.70 8.45
C PHE A 191 -4.48 0.54 7.04
N ILE A 192 -3.15 0.47 6.94
CA ILE A 192 -2.45 0.25 5.66
C ILE A 192 -2.85 -1.10 5.05
N ASN A 193 -3.05 -2.15 5.86
CA ASN A 193 -3.52 -3.43 5.37
C ASN A 193 -4.93 -3.34 4.74
N SER A 194 -5.84 -2.58 5.35
CA SER A 194 -7.15 -2.29 4.74
C SER A 194 -7.02 -1.47 3.46
N LEU A 195 -6.12 -0.48 3.43
CA LEU A 195 -5.81 0.32 2.23
C LEU A 195 -5.33 -0.56 1.07
N ILE A 196 -4.44 -1.54 1.33
CA ILE A 196 -4.02 -2.52 0.30
C ILE A 196 -5.23 -3.28 -0.26
N GLY A 197 -6.20 -3.64 0.60
CA GLY A 197 -7.48 -4.22 0.18
C GLY A 197 -8.28 -3.30 -0.73
N TYR A 198 -8.41 -2.02 -0.40
CA TYR A 198 -9.11 -1.04 -1.24
C TYR A 198 -8.43 -0.88 -2.61
N SER A 199 -7.09 -0.81 -2.61
CA SER A 199 -6.31 -0.76 -3.84
C SER A 199 -6.49 -2.03 -4.69
N SER A 200 -6.54 -3.20 -4.04
CA SER A 200 -6.81 -4.48 -4.69
C SER A 200 -8.19 -4.53 -5.35
N ASN A 201 -9.20 -3.91 -4.74
CA ASN A 201 -10.55 -3.84 -5.32
C ASN A 201 -10.51 -3.06 -6.63
N ALA A 202 -9.89 -1.87 -6.63
CA ALA A 202 -9.75 -1.06 -7.83
C ALA A 202 -8.97 -1.78 -8.93
N LEU A 203 -7.85 -2.43 -8.59
CA LEU A 203 -7.06 -3.23 -9.54
C LEU A 203 -7.90 -4.36 -10.14
N GLY A 204 -8.66 -5.09 -9.32
CA GLY A 204 -9.51 -6.17 -9.79
C GLY A 204 -10.59 -5.70 -10.76
N MET A 205 -11.21 -4.56 -10.49
CA MET A 205 -12.18 -3.96 -11.40
C MET A 205 -11.52 -3.53 -12.73
N MET A 206 -10.31 -2.95 -12.69
CA MET A 206 -9.57 -2.58 -13.92
C MET A 206 -9.20 -3.79 -14.77
N VAL A 207 -8.76 -4.89 -14.15
CA VAL A 207 -8.45 -6.14 -14.86
C VAL A 207 -9.69 -6.67 -15.56
N ASN A 208 -10.82 -6.74 -14.85
CA ASN A 208 -12.06 -7.23 -15.45
C ASN A 208 -12.61 -6.28 -16.52
N PHE A 209 -12.47 -4.97 -16.35
CA PHE A 209 -12.88 -4.01 -17.36
C PHE A 209 -12.03 -4.11 -18.63
N ASP A 210 -10.72 -4.32 -18.50
CA ASP A 210 -9.83 -4.52 -19.65
C ASP A 210 -10.18 -5.81 -20.43
N LEU A 211 -10.61 -6.87 -19.74
CA LEU A 211 -10.95 -8.16 -20.35
C LEU A 211 -12.39 -8.25 -20.89
N TYR A 212 -13.36 -7.68 -20.17
CA TYR A 212 -14.79 -7.89 -20.40
C TYR A 212 -15.58 -6.58 -20.60
N GLY A 213 -14.91 -5.43 -20.55
CA GLY A 213 -15.55 -4.12 -20.61
C GLY A 213 -16.51 -3.90 -19.44
N GLY A 214 -17.59 -3.16 -19.70
CA GLY A 214 -18.60 -2.81 -18.70
C GLY A 214 -19.52 -3.95 -18.26
N ASP A 215 -19.42 -5.16 -18.84
CA ASP A 215 -20.27 -6.31 -18.48
C ASP A 215 -19.86 -6.94 -17.15
N THR A 216 -20.37 -6.37 -16.06
CA THR A 216 -20.17 -6.88 -14.69
C THR A 216 -20.80 -8.26 -14.44
N GLY A 217 -21.57 -8.80 -15.38
CA GLY A 217 -22.04 -10.19 -15.36
C GLY A 217 -20.88 -11.19 -15.47
N SER A 218 -19.90 -10.85 -16.31
CA SER A 218 -18.71 -11.66 -16.60
C SER A 218 -17.56 -11.43 -15.61
N TRP A 219 -17.70 -10.47 -14.71
CA TRP A 219 -16.64 -10.10 -13.76
C TRP A 219 -16.49 -11.13 -12.65
N THR A 220 -15.23 -11.44 -12.32
CA THR A 220 -14.87 -12.37 -11.26
C THR A 220 -13.55 -11.94 -10.61
N VAL A 221 -13.17 -12.60 -9.53
CA VAL A 221 -11.88 -12.37 -8.89
C VAL A 221 -10.76 -12.65 -9.92
N PRO A 222 -9.85 -11.68 -10.19
CA PRO A 222 -8.76 -11.90 -11.13
C PRO A 222 -7.92 -13.12 -10.75
N LYS A 223 -7.66 -13.98 -11.74
CA LYS A 223 -6.76 -15.11 -11.60
C LYS A 223 -5.30 -14.61 -11.57
N THR A 224 -4.47 -15.30 -10.82
CA THR A 224 -3.03 -15.04 -10.71
C THR A 224 -2.23 -16.16 -11.37
N GLU A 225 -0.92 -15.97 -11.54
CA GLU A 225 -0.01 -17.04 -11.99
C GLU A 225 -0.10 -18.30 -11.11
N ARG A 226 -0.38 -18.12 -9.80
CA ARG A 226 -0.61 -19.23 -8.87
C ARG A 226 -1.85 -20.05 -9.21
N ASP A 227 -2.84 -19.43 -9.86
CA ASP A 227 -4.07 -20.08 -10.34
C ASP A 227 -3.88 -20.68 -11.74
N GLY A 228 -2.63 -20.72 -12.24
CA GLY A 228 -2.29 -21.18 -13.59
C GLY A 228 -2.64 -20.19 -14.69
N PHE A 229 -2.98 -18.94 -14.35
CA PHE A 229 -3.28 -17.91 -15.33
C PHE A 229 -2.01 -17.21 -15.81
N TRP A 230 -1.79 -17.27 -17.11
CA TRP A 230 -0.79 -16.46 -17.82
C TRP A 230 -1.52 -15.61 -18.84
N GLU A 231 -1.26 -14.30 -18.82
CA GLU A 231 -1.84 -13.41 -19.82
C GLU A 231 -1.29 -13.81 -21.20
N GLY A 232 -2.19 -14.19 -22.11
CA GLY A 232 -1.80 -14.65 -23.44
C GLY A 232 -1.03 -13.55 -24.18
N SER A 233 0.05 -13.91 -24.88
CA SER A 233 0.87 -12.97 -25.67
C SER A 233 0.11 -12.34 -26.87
N GLY A 234 -1.18 -12.63 -27.03
CA GLY A 234 -1.98 -12.25 -28.18
C GLY A 234 -3.24 -11.45 -27.83
N SER A 235 -3.38 -10.33 -28.53
CA SER A 235 -4.58 -9.50 -28.73
C SER A 235 -4.67 -8.24 -27.85
N GLY A 236 -4.26 -7.12 -28.46
CA GLY A 236 -4.54 -5.77 -27.98
C GLY A 236 -3.38 -4.80 -28.20
N GLY A 237 -3.24 -4.33 -29.44
CA GLY A 237 -2.38 -3.21 -29.81
C GLY A 237 -1.04 -3.63 -30.41
N SER A 238 -0.83 -3.31 -31.69
CA SER A 238 0.44 -3.31 -32.42
C SER A 238 1.46 -2.35 -31.78
N GLY A 239 1.97 -2.74 -30.63
CA GLY A 239 3.11 -2.16 -29.96
C GLY A 239 3.84 -3.32 -29.32
N GLN A 240 4.47 -4.16 -30.14
CA GLN A 240 5.61 -4.93 -29.68
C GLN A 240 6.45 -3.94 -28.90
N VAL A 241 6.49 -4.07 -27.57
CA VAL A 241 7.36 -3.23 -26.75
C VAL A 241 8.75 -3.56 -27.29
N LYS A 242 9.29 -2.70 -28.17
CA LYS A 242 10.70 -2.71 -28.52
C LYS A 242 11.41 -2.21 -27.28
N GLY A 243 11.40 -3.07 -26.26
CA GLY A 243 12.18 -2.90 -25.06
C GLY A 243 13.64 -2.88 -25.48
N GLY A 244 14.39 -1.95 -24.91
CA GLY A 244 15.79 -1.76 -25.26
C GLY A 244 16.21 -0.33 -25.06
N VAL A 245 17.47 -0.18 -24.68
CA VAL A 245 18.11 1.14 -24.62
C VAL A 245 18.52 1.50 -26.04
N PRO A 246 18.15 2.70 -26.56
CA PRO A 246 18.58 3.11 -27.89
C PRO A 246 20.10 3.07 -28.04
N THR A 247 20.56 2.65 -29.22
CA THR A 247 21.99 2.65 -29.56
C THR A 247 22.47 4.05 -29.90
N GLY A 248 23.75 4.34 -29.67
CA GLY A 248 24.37 5.62 -30.07
C GLY A 248 24.00 6.82 -29.19
N LEU A 249 23.47 6.57 -27.98
CA LEU A 249 23.28 7.60 -26.98
C LEU A 249 24.63 8.22 -26.58
N LYS A 250 24.69 9.56 -26.57
CA LYS A 250 25.87 10.30 -26.10
C LYS A 250 25.82 10.41 -24.57
N PRO A 251 26.89 10.07 -23.84
CA PRO A 251 26.98 10.28 -22.40
C PRO A 251 26.90 11.77 -22.06
N ASP A 252 26.09 12.11 -21.06
CA ASP A 252 26.11 13.42 -20.41
C ASP A 252 27.24 13.48 -19.38
N VAL A 253 27.42 12.38 -18.64
CA VAL A 253 28.43 12.24 -17.59
C VAL A 253 29.01 10.83 -17.58
N THR A 254 30.20 10.70 -17.04
CA THR A 254 30.97 9.46 -16.96
C THR A 254 31.31 9.10 -15.51
N VAL A 255 31.35 7.80 -15.22
CA VAL A 255 31.71 7.27 -13.90
C VAL A 255 32.84 6.25 -14.05
N CYS A 256 33.95 6.45 -13.33
CA CYS A 256 35.02 5.45 -13.22
C CYS A 256 35.77 5.52 -11.89
N LYS A 257 36.31 4.37 -11.46
CA LYS A 257 37.08 4.26 -10.22
C LYS A 257 38.43 4.96 -10.30
N GLU A 258 39.14 4.72 -11.40
CA GLU A 258 40.45 5.28 -11.68
C GLU A 258 40.24 6.58 -12.45
N GLY A 259 40.90 7.67 -12.05
CA GLY A 259 40.53 9.04 -12.42
C GLY A 259 40.39 9.34 -13.93
N GLY A 260 39.82 10.50 -14.26
CA GLY A 260 39.56 10.92 -15.64
C GLY A 260 38.10 10.73 -16.11
N CYS A 261 37.18 10.48 -15.17
CA CYS A 261 35.74 10.62 -15.37
C CYS A 261 35.19 11.74 -14.49
N ASP A 262 33.95 12.14 -14.75
CA ASP A 262 33.26 13.22 -14.03
C ASP A 262 32.99 12.84 -12.57
N TYR A 263 32.65 11.57 -12.32
CA TYR A 263 32.33 11.05 -10.99
C TYR A 263 33.06 9.74 -10.67
N LYS A 264 33.24 9.47 -9.37
CA LYS A 264 33.78 8.20 -8.86
C LYS A 264 32.67 7.23 -8.44
N MET A 265 31.56 7.75 -7.94
CA MET A 265 30.40 6.97 -7.51
C MET A 265 29.24 7.12 -8.50
N VAL A 266 28.47 6.05 -8.68
CA VAL A 266 27.27 6.05 -9.52
C VAL A 266 26.18 6.93 -8.90
N GLN A 267 26.02 6.92 -7.57
CA GLN A 267 25.04 7.78 -6.91
C GLN A 267 25.32 9.28 -7.13
N GLU A 268 26.59 9.70 -7.16
CA GLU A 268 26.94 11.10 -7.44
C GLU A 268 26.48 11.52 -8.85
N ALA A 269 26.67 10.65 -9.85
CA ALA A 269 26.21 10.89 -11.21
C ALA A 269 24.67 10.93 -11.31
N VAL A 270 23.96 10.09 -10.54
CA VAL A 270 22.50 10.14 -10.45
C VAL A 270 22.03 11.45 -9.81
N ASN A 271 22.71 11.91 -8.77
CA ASN A 271 22.38 13.16 -8.09
C ASN A 271 22.53 14.37 -9.02
N ALA A 272 23.50 14.33 -9.94
CA ALA A 272 23.73 15.35 -10.95
C ALA A 272 22.69 15.39 -12.08
N ALA A 273 21.88 14.33 -12.24
CA ALA A 273 20.82 14.32 -13.23
C ALA A 273 19.74 15.38 -12.88
N PRO A 274 19.24 16.15 -13.86
CA PRO A 274 18.16 17.11 -13.63
C PRO A 274 16.92 16.46 -13.04
N GLU A 275 16.23 17.18 -12.16
CA GLU A 275 14.97 16.72 -11.58
C GLU A 275 13.80 17.01 -12.53
N ASN A 276 12.88 16.06 -12.61
CA ASN A 276 11.63 16.10 -13.38
C ASN A 276 11.79 16.37 -14.88
N GLU A 277 12.93 15.98 -15.47
CA GLU A 277 13.16 16.07 -16.91
C GLU A 277 12.17 15.19 -17.68
N GLN A 278 11.36 15.81 -18.53
CA GLN A 278 10.24 15.13 -19.21
C GLN A 278 10.60 14.58 -20.59
N THR A 279 11.61 15.17 -21.24
CA THR A 279 11.84 14.95 -22.69
C THR A 279 13.22 14.40 -22.99
N ARG A 280 14.24 14.86 -22.26
CA ARG A 280 15.63 14.52 -22.52
C ARG A 280 16.05 13.32 -21.67
N LYS A 281 16.84 12.42 -22.25
CA LYS A 281 17.52 11.37 -21.50
C LYS A 281 18.78 11.93 -20.87
N PHE A 282 19.00 11.61 -19.60
CA PHE A 282 20.27 11.89 -18.92
C PHE A 282 21.10 10.61 -18.88
N VAL A 283 22.16 10.56 -19.68
CA VAL A 283 22.92 9.35 -19.96
C VAL A 283 24.18 9.31 -19.08
N ILE A 284 24.22 8.34 -18.18
CA ILE A 284 25.35 8.07 -17.30
C ILE A 284 26.12 6.88 -17.87
N TRP A 285 27.33 7.12 -18.35
CA TRP A 285 28.23 6.06 -18.80
C TRP A 285 29.11 5.58 -17.66
N ILE A 286 28.84 4.36 -17.20
CA ILE A 286 29.53 3.70 -16.08
C ILE A 286 30.54 2.74 -16.67
N LYS A 287 31.82 3.12 -16.60
CA LYS A 287 32.91 2.31 -17.15
C LYS A 287 33.05 0.97 -16.40
N SER A 288 33.82 0.06 -16.98
CA SER A 288 34.12 -1.24 -16.40
C SER A 288 34.66 -1.10 -14.97
N GLY A 289 34.13 -1.90 -14.05
CA GLY A 289 34.48 -1.83 -12.64
C GLY A 289 33.43 -2.48 -11.74
N LEU A 290 33.85 -2.79 -10.50
CA LEU A 290 32.99 -3.32 -9.44
C LEU A 290 32.59 -2.20 -8.46
N TYR A 291 31.41 -1.64 -8.57
CA TYR A 291 30.92 -0.54 -7.75
C TYR A 291 30.17 -1.07 -6.54
N GLU A 292 30.81 -1.05 -5.38
CA GLU A 292 30.22 -1.46 -4.10
C GLU A 292 29.49 -0.26 -3.47
N GLU A 293 28.28 0.01 -3.95
CA GLU A 293 27.47 1.13 -3.50
C GLU A 293 25.97 0.85 -3.61
N LYS A 294 25.17 1.63 -2.90
CA LYS A 294 23.73 1.69 -3.10
C LYS A 294 23.40 2.83 -4.06
N VAL A 295 22.59 2.52 -5.05
CA VAL A 295 22.11 3.52 -6.01
C VAL A 295 20.61 3.67 -5.91
N ARG A 296 20.14 4.90 -5.71
CA ARG A 296 18.75 5.30 -5.68
C ARG A 296 18.49 6.33 -6.77
N VAL A 297 17.68 5.94 -7.74
CA VAL A 297 17.12 6.83 -8.76
C VAL A 297 15.75 7.26 -8.26
N GLY A 298 15.70 8.40 -7.58
CA GLY A 298 14.47 8.95 -6.99
C GLY A 298 13.37 9.18 -8.02
N LEU A 299 12.13 9.35 -7.54
CA LEU A 299 10.96 9.54 -8.40
C LEU A 299 11.08 10.76 -9.32
N GLU A 300 11.76 11.80 -8.83
CA GLU A 300 12.08 13.02 -9.55
C GLU A 300 13.15 12.81 -10.62
N LYS A 301 14.00 11.78 -10.53
CA LYS A 301 15.07 11.51 -11.50
C LYS A 301 14.54 10.74 -12.71
N LYS A 302 13.77 11.44 -13.55
CA LYS A 302 13.14 10.88 -14.76
C LYS A 302 14.12 10.75 -15.92
N ASN A 303 13.87 9.78 -16.79
CA ASN A 303 14.62 9.52 -18.04
C ASN A 303 16.13 9.30 -17.85
N VAL A 304 16.55 8.81 -16.69
CA VAL A 304 17.94 8.43 -16.43
C VAL A 304 18.29 7.14 -17.17
N VAL A 305 19.42 7.14 -17.86
CA VAL A 305 19.91 5.97 -18.62
C VAL A 305 21.28 5.55 -18.10
N PHE A 306 21.41 4.29 -17.68
CA PHE A 306 22.70 3.69 -17.36
C PHE A 306 23.24 2.93 -18.57
N LEU A 307 24.44 3.30 -19.00
CA LEU A 307 25.20 2.56 -19.99
C LEU A 307 26.45 2.00 -19.31
N GLY A 308 26.63 0.68 -19.39
CA GLY A 308 27.87 0.02 -18.98
C GLY A 308 28.69 -0.48 -20.16
N ASP A 309 29.96 -0.77 -19.91
CA ASP A 309 30.90 -1.31 -20.91
C ASP A 309 30.63 -2.79 -21.26
N GLY A 310 29.72 -3.44 -20.54
CA GLY A 310 29.31 -4.81 -20.80
C GLY A 310 28.81 -5.53 -19.55
N ILE A 311 27.90 -6.48 -19.77
CA ILE A 311 27.41 -7.39 -18.73
C ILE A 311 28.61 -8.12 -18.10
N GLY A 312 28.70 -8.13 -16.77
CA GLY A 312 29.80 -8.71 -16.02
C GLY A 312 31.09 -7.85 -15.97
N LYS A 313 31.20 -6.79 -16.79
CA LYS A 313 32.33 -5.85 -16.75
C LYS A 313 32.02 -4.63 -15.88
N THR A 314 30.84 -4.06 -16.05
CA THR A 314 30.30 -3.01 -15.19
C THR A 314 29.32 -3.66 -14.22
N VAL A 315 29.69 -3.72 -12.94
CA VAL A 315 28.89 -4.39 -11.90
C VAL A 315 28.64 -3.41 -10.76
N ILE A 316 27.38 -3.16 -10.42
CA ILE A 316 27.01 -2.48 -9.18
C ILE A 316 26.55 -3.55 -8.20
N THR A 317 27.18 -3.62 -7.03
CA THR A 317 26.98 -4.70 -6.06
C THR A 317 26.71 -4.16 -4.66
N GLY A 318 25.96 -4.94 -3.90
CA GLY A 318 25.64 -4.70 -2.49
C GLY A 318 25.37 -6.03 -1.79
N SER A 319 25.36 -6.05 -0.46
CA SER A 319 25.24 -7.29 0.33
C SER A 319 24.18 -7.24 1.43
N LEU A 320 23.28 -6.24 1.36
CA LEU A 320 22.32 -5.98 2.43
C LEU A 320 21.10 -6.91 2.36
N SER A 321 20.65 -7.31 3.53
CA SER A 321 19.58 -8.29 3.71
C SER A 321 18.68 -7.93 4.88
N VAL A 322 17.42 -8.38 4.82
CA VAL A 322 16.45 -8.19 5.90
C VAL A 322 16.88 -9.05 7.09
N GLY A 323 16.93 -8.47 8.30
CA GLY A 323 17.38 -9.17 9.52
C GLY A 323 18.20 -8.32 10.48
N LEU A 324 18.69 -7.17 10.02
CA LEU A 324 19.22 -6.11 10.89
C LEU A 324 18.06 -5.23 11.37
N VAL A 325 18.03 -4.87 12.65
CA VAL A 325 17.01 -3.98 13.21
C VAL A 325 17.08 -2.64 12.47
N GLY A 326 15.97 -2.23 11.86
CA GLY A 326 15.89 -0.97 11.09
C GLY A 326 16.17 -1.11 9.59
N VAL A 327 16.43 -2.32 9.05
CA VAL A 327 16.58 -2.55 7.60
C VAL A 327 15.31 -3.16 7.02
N THR A 328 14.66 -2.41 6.13
CA THR A 328 13.45 -2.82 5.39
C THR A 328 13.81 -3.55 4.08
N THR A 329 12.87 -4.31 3.51
CA THR A 329 13.06 -4.96 2.20
C THR A 329 13.45 -3.96 1.11
N TYR A 330 12.84 -2.78 1.10
CA TYR A 330 13.18 -1.69 0.17
C TYR A 330 14.64 -1.23 0.33
N GLU A 331 15.16 -1.18 1.56
CA GLU A 331 16.55 -0.81 1.84
C GLU A 331 17.58 -1.88 1.48
N THR A 332 17.16 -3.12 1.22
CA THR A 332 18.07 -4.18 0.75
C THR A 332 18.42 -4.09 -0.72
N ALA A 333 17.71 -3.25 -1.49
CA ALA A 333 17.98 -3.07 -2.91
C ALA A 333 19.37 -2.44 -3.13
N THR A 334 20.23 -3.14 -3.89
CA THR A 334 21.49 -2.58 -4.40
C THR A 334 21.23 -1.38 -5.30
N VAL A 335 20.25 -1.51 -6.19
CA VAL A 335 19.76 -0.41 -7.04
C VAL A 335 18.25 -0.33 -6.89
N GLY A 336 17.76 0.83 -6.44
CA GLY A 336 16.34 1.16 -6.34
C GLY A 336 15.98 2.22 -7.35
N VAL A 337 15.00 1.92 -8.21
CA VAL A 337 14.54 2.84 -9.27
C VAL A 337 13.09 3.22 -9.01
N GLY A 338 12.87 4.49 -8.69
CA GLY A 338 11.55 5.11 -8.60
C GLY A 338 11.22 6.00 -9.81
N GLY A 339 12.24 6.58 -10.46
CA GLY A 339 12.08 7.51 -11.58
C GLY A 339 11.57 6.87 -12.88
N ASP A 340 10.60 7.54 -13.51
CA ASP A 340 10.00 7.09 -14.78
C ASP A 340 10.96 7.18 -15.96
N GLY A 341 10.80 6.26 -16.92
CA GLY A 341 11.60 6.25 -18.15
C GLY A 341 13.05 5.76 -17.96
N PHE A 342 13.36 5.19 -16.78
CA PHE A 342 14.67 4.61 -16.51
C PHE A 342 15.01 3.49 -17.50
N MET A 343 16.26 3.47 -17.94
CA MET A 343 16.79 2.49 -18.88
C MET A 343 18.18 2.05 -18.43
N ALA A 344 18.53 0.78 -18.63
CA ALA A 344 19.88 0.28 -18.36
C ALA A 344 20.33 -0.71 -19.44
N SER A 345 21.58 -0.61 -19.88
CA SER A 345 22.19 -1.56 -20.83
C SER A 345 23.65 -1.78 -20.50
N GLY A 346 24.16 -2.99 -20.78
CA GLY A 346 25.57 -3.32 -20.60
C GLY A 346 26.05 -3.28 -19.15
N ILE A 347 25.16 -3.47 -18.18
CA ILE A 347 25.46 -3.38 -16.75
C ILE A 347 24.88 -4.57 -15.98
N THR A 348 25.53 -4.95 -14.88
CA THR A 348 25.07 -5.98 -13.96
C THR A 348 24.72 -5.36 -12.61
N PHE A 349 23.53 -5.66 -12.11
CA PHE A 349 23.13 -5.35 -10.73
C PHE A 349 23.19 -6.63 -9.91
N GLN A 350 23.96 -6.63 -8.82
CA GLN A 350 24.19 -7.80 -8.00
C GLN A 350 23.81 -7.51 -6.54
N ASN A 351 23.12 -8.45 -5.89
CA ASN A 351 23.00 -8.48 -4.44
C ASN A 351 23.62 -9.79 -3.95
N THR A 352 24.64 -9.72 -3.10
CA THR A 352 25.39 -10.87 -2.56
C THR A 352 24.93 -11.28 -1.15
N ALA A 353 23.79 -10.77 -0.67
CA ALA A 353 23.17 -11.19 0.58
C ALA A 353 22.98 -12.72 0.67
N GLY A 354 23.50 -13.34 1.74
CA GLY A 354 23.53 -14.80 1.92
C GLY A 354 22.17 -15.47 2.19
N PRO A 355 22.08 -16.81 2.06
CA PRO A 355 20.82 -17.59 2.07
C PRO A 355 20.08 -17.69 3.41
N GLY A 356 20.50 -16.95 4.45
CA GLY A 356 19.88 -16.96 5.79
C GLY A 356 18.89 -15.81 6.05
N SER A 357 18.71 -14.93 5.08
CA SER A 357 17.84 -13.75 5.16
C SER A 357 16.99 -13.68 3.88
N PRO A 358 15.72 -13.24 3.93
CA PRO A 358 14.88 -13.15 2.74
C PRO A 358 15.40 -12.05 1.81
N SER A 359 16.38 -12.40 0.97
CA SER A 359 16.94 -11.61 -0.11
C SER A 359 16.18 -11.94 -1.38
N CYS A 360 15.10 -11.20 -1.63
CA CYS A 360 14.54 -11.12 -2.97
C CYS A 360 13.93 -9.75 -3.19
N SER A 361 14.74 -8.82 -3.67
CA SER A 361 14.28 -7.63 -4.39
C SER A 361 15.48 -7.02 -5.11
N ILE A 362 15.60 -7.32 -6.41
CA ILE A 362 16.05 -6.30 -7.36
C ILE A 362 14.75 -5.55 -7.71
N PRO A 363 14.38 -4.44 -7.06
CA PRO A 363 13.25 -3.66 -7.51
C PRO A 363 13.70 -2.83 -8.72
N ILE A 364 13.89 -3.47 -9.87
CA ILE A 364 13.69 -2.79 -11.14
C ILE A 364 12.17 -2.85 -11.36
N ARG A 365 11.44 -1.95 -10.70
CA ARG A 365 10.00 -1.80 -10.92
C ARG A 365 9.83 -0.98 -12.19
N GLN A 366 9.48 -1.64 -13.29
CA GLN A 366 8.93 -0.97 -14.48
C GLN A 366 7.44 -0.71 -14.30
#